data_AF-A0A938JBK0-F1
#
_entry.id   AF-A0A938JBK0-F1
#
_cell.length_a   1.000
_cell.length_b   1.000
_cell.length_c   1.000
_cell.angle_alpha   90.00
_cell.angle_beta   90.00
_cell.angle_gamma   90.00
#
_symmetry.space_group_name_H-M   'P 1'
#
loop_
_entity.id
_entity.type
_entity.pdbx_description
1 polymer ?
#
loop_
_entity_poly.entity_id
_entity_poly.type
_entity_poly.pdbx_seq_one_letter_code
_entity_poly.pdbx_strand_id
1 'polypeptide(L)'
;MKRFNRKRRLALSALLALVVAVSGAAFTAANTFSAGGGNAGDGNAAISGFDITGVTYALQASDPTYLGSVSFTVTPAASDVRAKVNAASTTYVTCTPTTSSTTKTCAFAASTQTVLGADNLRVIAGS
;
A
#
# COMPACT_ATOMS: atom_id res chain seq x y z
N MET A 1 -42.93 53.41 -40.85
CA MET A 1 -41.91 52.37 -40.55
C MET A 1 -41.43 52.29 -39.08
N LYS A 2 -41.99 53.02 -38.09
CA LYS A 2 -41.51 53.00 -36.68
C LYS A 2 -42.02 51.84 -35.79
N ARG A 3 -43.11 51.14 -36.18
CA ARG A 3 -43.76 50.09 -35.36
C ARG A 3 -43.02 48.75 -35.35
N PHE A 4 -42.29 48.39 -36.41
CA PHE A 4 -41.59 47.09 -36.51
C PHE A 4 -40.38 47.01 -35.57
N ASN A 5 -39.62 48.11 -35.42
CA ASN A 5 -38.47 48.18 -34.52
C ASN A 5 -38.86 48.16 -33.04
N ARG A 6 -40.07 48.62 -32.68
CA ARG A 6 -40.58 48.51 -31.31
C ARG A 6 -40.95 47.07 -30.95
N LYS A 7 -41.61 46.33 -31.85
CA LYS A 7 -41.94 44.91 -31.67
C LYS A 7 -40.69 44.03 -31.57
N ARG A 8 -39.67 44.28 -32.41
CA ARG A 8 -38.39 43.56 -32.37
C ARG A 8 -37.59 43.84 -31.09
N ARG A 9 -37.58 45.10 -30.62
CA ARG A 9 -36.96 45.46 -29.33
C ARG A 9 -37.65 44.78 -28.16
N LEU A 10 -39.00 44.77 -28.15
CA LEU A 10 -39.79 44.08 -27.12
C LEU A 10 -39.52 42.57 -27.10
N ALA A 11 -39.44 41.94 -28.27
CA ALA A 11 -39.12 40.52 -28.39
C ALA A 11 -37.71 40.21 -27.86
N LEU A 12 -36.71 41.03 -28.20
CA LEU A 12 -35.33 40.85 -27.72
C LEU A 12 -35.21 41.05 -26.21
N SER A 13 -35.91 42.05 -25.64
CA SER A 13 -35.93 42.24 -24.19
C SER A 13 -36.62 41.08 -23.45
N ALA A 14 -37.68 40.51 -24.02
CA ALA A 14 -38.34 39.33 -23.45
C ALA A 14 -37.44 38.09 -23.50
N LEU A 15 -36.71 37.90 -24.60
CA LEU A 15 -35.77 36.80 -24.78
C LEU A 15 -34.58 36.92 -23.82
N LEU A 16 -34.05 38.12 -23.63
CA LEU A 16 -32.98 38.38 -22.67
C LEU A 16 -33.45 38.14 -21.22
N ALA A 17 -34.66 38.58 -20.87
CA ALA A 17 -35.25 38.31 -19.56
C ALA A 17 -35.44 36.81 -19.32
N LEU A 18 -35.84 36.05 -20.35
CA LEU A 18 -35.94 34.59 -20.28
C LEU A 18 -34.58 33.93 -20.04
N VAL A 19 -33.54 34.34 -20.77
CA VAL A 19 -32.18 33.80 -20.62
C VAL A 19 -31.63 34.09 -19.22
N VAL A 20 -31.83 35.30 -18.71
CA VAL A 20 -31.41 35.67 -17.35
C VAL A 20 -32.17 34.84 -16.30
N ALA A 21 -33.49 34.66 -16.47
CA ALA A 21 -34.31 33.86 -15.56
C ALA A 21 -33.89 32.37 -15.53
N VAL A 22 -33.52 31.79 -16.67
CA VAL A 22 -33.12 30.37 -16.76
C VAL A 22 -31.66 30.17 -16.34
N SER A 23 -30.78 31.15 -16.55
CA SER A 23 -29.37 31.06 -16.15
C SER A 23 -29.19 30.88 -14.64
N GLY A 24 -30.00 31.55 -13.82
CA GLY A 24 -29.99 31.37 -12.36
C GLY A 24 -30.32 29.94 -11.93
N ALA A 25 -31.21 29.25 -12.64
CA ALA A 25 -31.58 27.86 -12.35
C ALA A 25 -30.54 26.84 -12.85
N ALA A 26 -29.74 27.19 -13.86
CA ALA A 26 -28.71 26.33 -14.43
C ALA A 26 -27.40 26.35 -13.61
N PHE A 27 -27.03 27.49 -13.02
CA PHE A 27 -25.84 27.60 -12.15
C PHE A 27 -26.03 27.00 -10.75
N THR A 28 -27.26 26.65 -10.36
CA THR A 28 -27.56 25.98 -9.10
C THR A 28 -27.86 24.49 -9.26
N ALA A 29 -27.67 23.92 -10.45
CA ALA A 29 -27.54 22.47 -10.61
C ALA A 29 -26.20 22.02 -10.00
N ALA A 30 -26.09 22.17 -8.67
CA ALA A 30 -25.09 21.48 -7.91
C ALA A 30 -25.34 19.99 -8.15
N ASN A 31 -24.31 19.29 -8.62
CA ASN A 31 -24.29 17.83 -8.56
C ASN A 31 -24.18 17.45 -7.07
N THR A 32 -25.28 17.60 -6.34
CA THR A 32 -25.41 17.10 -4.98
C THR A 32 -25.58 15.61 -5.13
N PHE A 33 -24.55 14.85 -4.74
CA PHE A 33 -24.73 13.44 -4.45
C PHE A 33 -25.92 13.33 -3.47
N SER A 34 -26.92 12.48 -3.77
CA SER A 34 -28.00 12.18 -2.82
C SER A 34 -27.40 11.90 -1.45
N ALA A 35 -28.09 12.22 -0.36
CA ALA A 35 -27.65 11.87 0.99
C ALA A 35 -27.35 10.36 1.06
N GLY A 36 -26.07 9.98 0.96
CA GLY A 36 -25.60 8.60 0.81
C GLY A 36 -24.80 8.25 -0.47
N GLY A 37 -24.61 9.19 -1.42
CA GLY A 37 -24.01 8.93 -2.73
C GLY A 37 -22.57 9.37 -2.94
N GLY A 38 -21.90 9.89 -1.91
CA GLY A 38 -20.51 10.36 -2.00
C GLY A 38 -19.60 9.61 -1.04
N ASN A 39 -19.24 8.36 -1.36
CA ASN A 39 -18.21 7.65 -0.60
C ASN A 39 -16.82 8.16 -1.02
N ALA A 40 -16.48 9.39 -0.60
CA ALA A 40 -15.13 9.88 -0.60
C ALA A 40 -14.61 9.75 0.84
N GLY A 41 -13.69 8.81 1.06
CA GLY A 41 -13.13 8.53 2.39
C GLY A 41 -11.72 7.98 2.28
N ASP A 42 -10.91 8.29 3.28
CA ASP A 42 -9.60 7.68 3.49
C ASP A 42 -9.77 6.59 4.56
N GLY A 43 -9.32 5.38 4.24
CA GLY A 43 -9.33 4.24 5.16
C GLY A 43 -7.89 3.87 5.50
N ASN A 44 -7.59 3.76 6.79
CA ASN A 44 -6.37 3.13 7.26
C ASN A 44 -6.66 1.84 8.01
N ALA A 45 -5.68 0.95 8.04
CA ALA A 45 -5.67 -0.21 8.92
C ALA A 45 -4.31 -0.25 9.63
N ALA A 46 -4.31 -0.74 10.87
CA ALA A 46 -3.08 -0.96 11.60
C ALA A 46 -2.25 -2.08 10.92
N ILE A 47 -0.98 -1.82 10.65
CA ILE A 47 -0.01 -2.88 10.37
C ILE A 47 0.50 -3.36 11.72
N SER A 48 -0.01 -4.49 12.21
CA SER A 48 0.49 -5.11 13.44
C SER A 48 1.92 -5.59 13.24
N GLY A 49 2.81 -5.25 14.18
CA GLY A 49 4.19 -5.73 14.19
C GLY A 49 4.26 -7.23 14.48
N PHE A 50 5.33 -7.88 14.00
CA PHE A 50 5.66 -9.26 14.33
C PHE A 50 6.80 -9.28 15.33
N ASP A 51 6.69 -10.13 16.35
CA ASP A 51 7.76 -10.40 17.31
C ASP A 51 8.65 -11.52 16.82
N ILE A 52 9.95 -11.26 16.75
CA ILE A 52 10.98 -12.22 16.38
C ILE A 52 11.75 -12.63 17.64
N THR A 53 11.65 -13.91 18.01
CA THR A 53 12.28 -14.46 19.22
C THR A 53 13.01 -15.78 18.93
N GLY A 54 13.84 -16.25 19.86
CA GLY A 54 14.50 -17.56 19.75
C GLY A 54 15.44 -17.71 18.55
N VAL A 55 16.12 -16.63 18.17
CA VAL A 55 17.03 -16.62 17.02
C VAL A 55 18.21 -17.56 17.25
N THR A 56 18.44 -18.46 16.30
CA THR A 56 19.55 -19.41 16.28
C THR A 56 20.18 -19.44 14.89
N TYR A 57 21.50 -19.58 14.83
CA TYR A 57 22.25 -19.65 13.58
C TYR A 57 22.93 -21.02 13.47
N ALA A 58 22.95 -21.57 12.26
CA ALA A 58 23.72 -22.76 11.94
C ALA A 58 24.79 -22.41 10.91
N LEU A 59 25.98 -22.97 11.09
CA LEU A 59 27.09 -22.87 10.15
C LEU A 59 26.93 -23.91 9.03
N GLN A 60 27.54 -23.70 7.87
CA GLN A 60 27.61 -24.74 6.85
C GLN A 60 28.49 -25.88 7.32
N ALA A 61 28.01 -27.12 7.18
CA ALA A 61 28.74 -28.31 7.61
C ALA A 61 30.03 -28.53 6.80
N SER A 62 30.04 -28.13 5.52
CA SER A 62 31.20 -28.25 4.64
C SER A 62 32.26 -27.17 4.86
N ASP A 63 31.85 -25.98 5.32
CA ASP A 63 32.75 -24.85 5.59
C ASP A 63 32.14 -23.90 6.63
N PRO A 64 32.63 -23.91 7.89
CA PRO A 64 32.05 -23.11 8.97
C PRO A 64 32.32 -21.60 8.85
N THR A 65 33.10 -21.15 7.86
CA THR A 65 33.27 -19.71 7.58
C THR A 65 32.01 -19.08 6.98
N TYR A 66 31.06 -19.91 6.52
CA TYR A 66 29.78 -19.50 5.97
C TYR A 66 28.59 -19.88 6.85
N LEU A 67 27.56 -19.04 6.83
CA LEU A 67 26.27 -19.35 7.43
C LEU A 67 25.49 -20.34 6.57
N GLY A 68 24.93 -21.36 7.23
CA GLY A 68 24.03 -22.33 6.62
C GLY A 68 22.58 -21.87 6.72
N SER A 69 22.13 -21.50 7.91
CA SER A 69 20.76 -21.04 8.12
C SER A 69 20.59 -20.17 9.36
N VAL A 70 19.45 -19.49 9.43
CA VAL A 70 18.94 -18.86 10.64
C VAL A 70 17.54 -19.38 10.93
N SER A 71 17.26 -19.72 12.19
CA SER A 71 15.95 -20.16 12.65
C SER A 71 15.45 -19.27 13.79
N PHE A 72 14.17 -18.92 13.77
CA PHE A 72 13.55 -18.04 14.77
C PHE A 72 12.04 -18.29 14.83
N THR A 73 11.41 -17.75 15.87
CA THR A 73 9.97 -17.77 16.08
C THR A 73 9.37 -16.41 15.74
N VAL A 74 8.32 -16.40 14.91
CA VAL A 74 7.52 -15.24 14.52
C VAL A 74 6.16 -15.32 15.18
N THR A 75 5.79 -14.29 15.93
CA THR A 75 4.46 -14.18 16.58
C THR A 75 3.81 -12.84 16.21
N PRO A 76 2.57 -12.81 15.70
CA PRO A 76 1.73 -13.95 15.32
C PRO A 76 2.32 -14.74 14.14
N ALA A 77 1.78 -15.94 13.87
CA ALA A 77 2.26 -16.74 12.76
C ALA A 77 2.08 -16.01 11.42
N ALA A 78 3.12 -16.06 10.58
CA ALA A 78 3.17 -15.41 9.28
C ALA A 78 3.26 -16.47 8.16
N SER A 79 2.74 -16.18 6.97
CA SER A 79 2.77 -17.10 5.82
C SER A 79 3.98 -16.79 4.91
N ASP A 80 4.28 -15.51 4.68
CA ASP A 80 5.45 -15.02 3.94
C ASP A 80 6.47 -14.44 4.92
N VAL A 81 7.66 -15.04 4.98
CA VAL A 81 8.74 -14.58 5.84
C VAL A 81 10.02 -14.56 5.05
N ARG A 82 10.71 -13.42 5.11
CA ARG A 82 11.98 -13.20 4.44
C ARG A 82 12.99 -12.61 5.40
N ALA A 83 14.23 -13.06 5.33
CA ALA A 83 15.29 -12.56 6.20
C ALA A 83 16.57 -12.24 5.45
N LYS A 84 17.34 -11.32 6.01
CA LYS A 84 18.74 -11.08 5.65
C LYS A 84 19.57 -10.93 6.91
N VAL A 85 20.87 -11.22 6.82
CA VAL A 85 21.82 -11.18 7.95
C VAL A 85 22.92 -10.14 7.79
N ASN A 86 22.93 -9.42 6.66
CA ASN A 86 23.90 -8.37 6.35
C ASN A 86 23.15 -7.05 6.13
N ALA A 87 23.48 -6.01 6.89
CA ALA A 87 22.81 -4.71 6.82
C ALA A 87 22.97 -4.06 5.43
N ALA A 88 24.14 -4.16 4.82
CA ALA A 88 24.45 -3.59 3.51
C ALA A 88 23.81 -4.37 2.34
N SER A 89 23.48 -5.65 2.54
CA SER A 89 22.82 -6.47 1.52
C SER A 89 21.39 -5.99 1.24
N THR A 90 21.01 -5.96 -0.02
CA THR A 90 19.61 -5.73 -0.46
C THR A 90 18.85 -7.03 -0.70
N THR A 91 19.52 -8.17 -0.60
CA THR A 91 18.95 -9.49 -0.91
C THR A 91 18.37 -10.13 0.34
N TYR A 92 17.11 -10.54 0.24
CA TYR A 92 16.42 -11.31 1.26
C TYR A 92 16.22 -12.76 0.80
N VAL A 93 16.31 -13.69 1.74
CA VAL A 93 16.07 -15.10 1.52
C VAL A 93 14.70 -15.47 2.07
N THR A 94 13.95 -16.28 1.33
CA THR A 94 12.66 -16.81 1.77
C THR A 94 12.87 -17.87 2.86
N CYS A 95 12.09 -17.75 3.94
CA CYS A 95 12.13 -18.66 5.07
C CYS A 95 11.03 -19.71 4.96
N THR A 96 11.33 -20.94 5.37
CA THR A 96 10.41 -22.07 5.39
C THR A 96 10.07 -22.49 6.83
N PRO A 97 8.93 -23.14 7.07
CA PRO A 97 7.84 -23.40 6.13
C PRO A 97 7.07 -22.11 5.79
N THR A 98 6.54 -22.00 4.56
CA THR A 98 5.71 -20.85 4.11
C THR A 98 4.24 -20.95 4.58
N THR A 99 3.99 -21.80 5.57
CA THR A 99 2.68 -21.98 6.21
C THR A 99 2.58 -21.09 7.45
N SER A 100 1.39 -21.00 8.07
CA SER A 100 1.16 -20.29 9.35
C SER A 100 1.81 -20.98 10.57
N SER A 101 3.02 -21.52 10.40
CA SER A 101 3.91 -21.93 11.49
C SER A 101 4.51 -20.68 12.15
N THR A 102 4.71 -20.74 13.46
CA THR A 102 5.43 -19.72 14.21
C THR A 102 6.95 -19.86 14.01
N THR A 103 7.48 -21.07 13.93
CA THR A 103 8.91 -21.30 13.68
C THR A 103 9.22 -21.20 12.19
N LYS A 104 10.26 -20.42 11.86
CA LYS A 104 10.76 -20.16 10.51
C LYS A 104 12.26 -20.41 10.44
N THR A 105 12.71 -20.93 9.30
CA THR A 105 14.11 -21.20 9.00
C THR A 105 14.44 -20.65 7.62
N CYS A 106 15.43 -19.77 7.53
CA CYS A 106 15.92 -19.21 6.28
C CYS A 106 17.28 -19.83 5.98
N ALA A 107 17.37 -20.62 4.91
CA ALA A 107 18.60 -21.29 4.51
C ALA A 107 19.36 -20.46 3.48
N PHE A 108 20.64 -20.20 3.74
CA PHE A 108 21.51 -19.48 2.83
C PHE A 108 22.17 -20.45 1.85
N ALA A 109 22.35 -20.01 0.62
CA ALA A 109 23.06 -20.82 -0.38
C ALA A 109 24.55 -20.97 0.00
N ALA A 110 25.15 -22.08 -0.42
CA ALA A 110 26.56 -22.38 -0.20
C ALA A 110 27.47 -21.20 -0.58
N SER A 111 28.41 -20.86 0.29
CA SER A 111 29.40 -19.78 0.07
C SER A 111 28.85 -18.37 -0.20
N THR A 112 27.55 -18.10 0.06
CA THR A 112 26.96 -16.78 -0.24
C THR A 112 26.96 -15.81 0.93
N GLN A 113 26.93 -16.32 2.17
CA GLN A 113 26.88 -15.51 3.38
C GLN A 113 28.01 -15.93 4.31
N THR A 114 29.01 -15.07 4.47
CA THR A 114 30.09 -15.31 5.43
C THR A 114 29.61 -14.99 6.84
N VAL A 115 30.14 -15.71 7.83
CA VAL A 115 29.86 -15.41 9.25
C VAL A 115 30.34 -14.00 9.60
N LEU A 116 31.48 -13.57 9.06
CA LEU A 116 32.03 -12.23 9.29
C LEU A 116 31.15 -11.12 8.69
N GLY A 117 30.50 -11.39 7.56
CA GLY A 117 29.60 -10.44 6.90
C GLY A 117 28.19 -10.40 7.48
N ALA A 118 27.89 -11.23 8.48
CA ALA A 118 26.58 -11.30 9.12
C ALA A 118 26.49 -10.34 10.32
N ASP A 119 26.31 -9.05 10.04
CA ASP A 119 26.30 -7.99 11.06
C ASP A 119 24.90 -7.66 11.62
N ASN A 120 23.82 -8.01 10.92
CA ASN A 120 22.46 -7.62 11.31
C ASN A 120 21.39 -8.56 10.75
N LEU A 121 20.65 -9.23 11.64
CA LEU A 121 19.43 -9.94 11.25
C LEU A 121 18.27 -8.96 11.08
N ARG A 122 17.74 -8.90 9.86
CA ARG A 122 16.50 -8.20 9.53
C ARG A 122 15.51 -9.17 8.94
N VAL A 123 14.35 -9.28 9.60
CA VAL A 123 13.23 -10.13 9.19
C VAL A 123 12.08 -9.25 8.72
N ILE A 124 11.44 -9.65 7.62
CA ILE A 124 10.19 -9.09 7.10
C ILE A 124 9.20 -10.24 7.07
N ALA A 125 8.04 -10.05 7.68
CA ALA A 125 6.99 -11.04 7.75
C ALA A 125 5.66 -10.44 7.28
N GLY A 126 4.83 -11.29 6.68
CA GLY A 126 3.50 -10.98 6.17
C GLY A 126 2.63 -12.24 6.13
N SER A 127 1.32 -12.06 6.05
CA SER A 127 0.31 -13.13 6.06
C SER A 127 -0.49 -13.14 4.77
#